data_AF-A0A158PF86-F1
#
_entry.id   AF-A0A158PF86-F1
#
_cell.length_a   1.000
_cell.length_b   1.000
_cell.length_c   1.000
_cell.angle_alpha   90.00
_cell.angle_beta   90.00
_cell.angle_gamma   90.00
#
_symmetry.space_group_name_H-M   'P 1'
#
loop_
_entity.id
_entity.type
_entity.pdbx_description
1 polymer ?
#
loop_
_entity_poly.entity_id
_entity_poly.type
_entity_poly.pdbx_seq_one_letter_code
_entity_poly.pdbx_strand_id
1 'polypeptide(L)'
;MLLRRALSGLRQCVAAIHCGFTGSSSLAAIPFVIESEGRGERSYDIYSRLLRDRIVCLMTPFNVIYSFHVDDFVASSVIAQLLFLQSESSKKPIHIYINSPGGSVTAGLAIYDTMQMISAPVATWCVGQASSMGSLLLCAGEKGMRTALPNSRIMVHQPSGGAQVR
;
A
#
# COMPACT_ATOMS: atom_id res chain seq x y z
N MET A 1 -14.62 -22.52 -12.71
CA MET A 1 -15.51 -22.65 -11.52
C MET A 1 -15.17 -21.69 -10.37
N LEU A 2 -13.96 -21.12 -10.32
CA LEU A 2 -13.55 -20.16 -9.27
C LEU A 2 -14.09 -18.72 -9.45
N LEU A 3 -14.45 -18.30 -10.68
CA LEU A 3 -14.97 -16.95 -10.94
C LEU A 3 -16.43 -16.73 -10.49
N ARG A 4 -17.21 -17.80 -10.28
CA ARG A 4 -18.63 -17.70 -9.90
C ARG A 4 -18.86 -17.55 -8.39
N ARG A 5 -17.87 -17.88 -7.55
CA ARG A 5 -17.96 -17.73 -6.09
C ARG A 5 -17.57 -16.34 -5.59
N ALA A 6 -16.77 -15.58 -6.35
CA ALA A 6 -16.45 -14.19 -6.02
C ALA A 6 -17.66 -13.25 -6.20
N LEU A 7 -18.59 -13.58 -7.10
CA LEU A 7 -19.75 -12.74 -7.42
C LEU A 7 -20.92 -12.88 -6.43
N SER A 8 -20.97 -13.95 -5.61
CA SER A 8 -22.03 -14.11 -4.60
C SER A 8 -21.79 -13.25 -3.36
N GLY A 9 -20.54 -12.92 -3.02
CA GLY A 9 -20.21 -12.04 -1.89
C GLY A 9 -20.40 -10.54 -2.19
N LEU A 10 -20.38 -10.15 -3.47
CA LEU A 10 -20.55 -8.75 -3.89
C LEU A 10 -22.00 -8.25 -3.87
N ARG A 11 -22.99 -9.13 -3.63
CA ARG A 11 -24.41 -8.73 -3.63
C ARG A 11 -24.88 -8.03 -2.36
N GLN A 12 -24.12 -8.07 -1.28
CA GLN A 12 -24.49 -7.38 -0.02
C GLN A 12 -23.89 -5.99 0.15
N CYS A 13 -23.02 -5.53 -0.77
CA CYS A 13 -22.36 -4.23 -0.65
C CYS A 13 -23.06 -3.06 -1.39
N VAL A 14 -24.23 -3.25 -2.01
CA VAL A 14 -24.87 -2.19 -2.84
C VAL A 14 -25.97 -1.41 -2.09
N ALA A 15 -26.27 -1.75 -0.84
CA ALA A 15 -27.31 -1.05 -0.07
C ALA A 15 -26.78 0.20 0.67
N ALA A 16 -26.24 1.20 -0.05
CA ALA A 16 -26.00 2.54 0.51
C ALA A 16 -25.81 3.67 -0.53
N ILE A 17 -26.34 3.56 -1.75
CA ILE A 17 -26.24 4.64 -2.78
C ILE A 17 -27.60 5.33 -2.99
N HIS A 18 -28.32 5.61 -1.90
CA HIS A 18 -29.49 6.50 -1.93
C HIS A 18 -29.38 7.49 -0.76
N CYS A 19 -28.61 8.56 -0.97
CA CYS A 19 -28.83 9.80 -0.26
C CYS A 19 -28.39 10.97 -1.16
N GLY A 20 -29.21 12.01 -1.18
CA GLY A 20 -29.20 13.07 -2.16
C GLY A 20 -27.90 13.88 -2.20
N PHE A 21 -27.61 14.38 -3.39
CA PHE A 21 -26.50 15.28 -3.67
C PHE A 21 -26.82 16.66 -3.06
N THR A 22 -26.28 16.93 -1.86
CA THR A 22 -26.15 18.28 -1.30
C THR A 22 -24.71 18.47 -0.85
N GLY A 23 -24.08 19.54 -1.33
CA GLY A 23 -22.65 19.80 -1.18
C GLY A 23 -22.14 19.66 0.26
N SER A 24 -21.26 18.69 0.44
CA SER A 24 -20.30 18.61 1.54
C SER A 24 -19.16 17.78 1.00
N SER A 25 -17.93 18.27 1.08
CA SER A 25 -16.72 17.51 0.78
C SER A 25 -16.64 16.33 1.74
N SER A 26 -17.28 15.23 1.35
CA SER A 26 -17.25 13.97 2.07
C SER A 26 -15.82 13.45 2.00
N LEU A 27 -15.11 13.53 3.14
CA LEU A 27 -13.97 12.67 3.40
C LEU A 27 -14.41 11.25 3.02
N ALA A 28 -13.87 10.67 1.95
CA ALA A 28 -14.33 9.37 1.49
C ALA A 28 -13.91 8.34 2.54
N ALA A 29 -14.87 7.85 3.33
CA ALA A 29 -14.58 6.89 4.38
C ALA A 29 -13.88 5.65 3.79
N ILE A 30 -12.84 5.16 4.46
CA ILE A 30 -12.21 3.89 4.08
C ILE A 30 -13.25 2.78 4.24
N PRO A 31 -13.54 1.99 3.20
CA PRO A 31 -14.58 0.96 3.26
C PRO A 31 -14.16 -0.19 4.18
N PHE A 32 -15.16 -0.80 4.80
CA PHE A 32 -15.00 -1.98 5.65
C PHE A 32 -15.53 -3.23 4.95
N VAL A 33 -14.92 -4.37 5.27
CA VAL A 33 -15.29 -5.70 4.81
C VAL A 33 -15.59 -6.56 6.04
N ILE A 34 -16.66 -7.35 5.97
CA ILE A 34 -17.05 -8.32 7.00
C ILE A 34 -16.70 -9.71 6.49
N GLU A 35 -15.91 -10.46 7.26
CA GLU A 35 -15.57 -11.85 6.95
C GLU A 35 -16.05 -12.79 8.05
N SER A 36 -16.61 -13.93 7.63
CA SER A 36 -16.98 -15.02 8.54
C SER A 36 -15.76 -15.90 8.79
N GLU A 37 -15.23 -15.90 10.01
CA GLU A 37 -14.09 -16.73 10.41
C GLU A 37 -14.55 -17.71 11.50
N GLY A 38 -14.77 -18.97 11.11
CA GLY A 38 -15.31 -19.99 12.01
C GLY A 38 -16.77 -19.74 12.39
N ARG A 39 -17.04 -19.47 13.67
CA ARG A 39 -18.40 -19.21 14.22
C ARG A 39 -18.71 -17.72 14.43
N GLY A 40 -17.80 -16.81 14.05
CA GLY A 40 -17.96 -15.37 14.26
C GLY A 40 -17.75 -14.56 12.99
N GLU A 41 -18.24 -13.33 13.01
CA GLU A 41 -17.95 -12.31 12.01
C GLU A 41 -16.89 -11.35 12.55
N ARG A 42 -15.92 -10.98 11.70
CA ARG A 42 -14.92 -9.96 12.00
C ARG A 42 -14.97 -8.89 10.92
N SER A 43 -14.97 -7.63 11.35
CA SER A 43 -14.89 -6.48 10.46
C SER A 43 -13.45 -5.98 10.35
N TYR A 44 -13.02 -5.68 9.13
CA TYR A 44 -11.72 -5.10 8.81
C TYR A 44 -11.93 -3.89 7.90
N ASP A 45 -11.14 -2.84 8.04
CA ASP A 45 -10.98 -1.90 6.93
C ASP A 45 -10.25 -2.60 5.77
N ILE A 46 -10.41 -2.06 4.56
CA ILE A 46 -9.86 -2.71 3.36
C ILE A 46 -8.32 -2.89 3.41
N TYR A 47 -7.58 -1.97 4.03
CA TYR A 47 -6.12 -2.07 4.11
C TYR A 47 -5.69 -3.11 5.15
N SER A 48 -6.33 -3.13 6.32
CA SER A 48 -6.11 -4.19 7.32
C SER A 48 -6.44 -5.56 6.75
N ARG A 49 -7.47 -5.67 5.91
CA ARG A 49 -7.80 -6.92 5.23
C ARG A 49 -6.71 -7.35 4.25
N LEU A 50 -6.20 -6.42 3.43
CA LEU A 50 -5.08 -6.68 2.51
C LEU A 50 -3.80 -7.08 3.25
N LEU A 51 -3.53 -6.49 4.41
CA LEU A 51 -2.37 -6.84 5.23
C LEU A 51 -2.40 -8.30 5.68
N ARG A 52 -3.57 -8.88 5.96
CA ARG A 52 -3.71 -10.33 6.24
C ARG A 52 -3.25 -11.20 5.06
N ASP A 53 -3.41 -10.73 3.83
CA ASP A 53 -2.90 -11.39 2.62
C ASP A 53 -1.45 -10.99 2.30
N ARG A 54 -0.75 -10.35 3.25
CA ARG A 54 0.64 -9.87 3.15
C ARG A 54 0.83 -8.81 2.07
N ILE A 55 -0.19 -8.00 1.83
CA ILE A 55 -0.17 -6.89 0.89
C ILE A 55 0.01 -5.59 1.66
N VAL A 56 1.10 -4.87 1.37
CA VAL A 56 1.42 -3.54 1.90
C VAL A 56 1.21 -2.52 0.80
N CYS A 57 0.40 -1.49 1.08
CA CYS A 57 0.08 -0.44 0.15
C CYS A 57 0.98 0.78 0.38
N LEU A 58 1.97 0.98 -0.47
CA LEU A 58 2.76 2.21 -0.56
C LEU A 58 2.09 3.16 -1.56
N MET A 59 0.90 3.58 -1.16
CA MET A 59 0.08 4.58 -1.82
C MET A 59 -0.71 5.26 -0.70
N THR A 60 -0.81 6.58 -0.73
CA THR A 60 -1.60 7.24 0.29
C THR A 60 -3.07 7.22 -0.10
N PRO A 61 -3.99 6.99 0.86
CA PRO A 61 -5.40 7.13 0.61
C PRO A 61 -5.73 8.58 0.27
N PHE A 62 -6.65 8.77 -0.68
CA PHE A 62 -7.16 10.07 -1.15
C PHE A 62 -7.67 11.01 -0.03
N ASN A 63 -7.89 10.48 1.18
CA ASN A 63 -8.49 11.18 2.32
C ASN A 63 -7.48 11.84 3.25
N VAL A 64 -6.18 11.61 3.04
CA VAL A 64 -5.14 12.34 3.76
C VAL A 64 -4.78 13.53 2.88
N ILE A 65 -5.38 14.68 3.17
CA ILE A 65 -5.09 15.98 2.51
C ILE A 65 -3.61 16.38 2.65
N TYR A 66 -2.84 15.64 3.45
CA TYR A 66 -1.42 15.83 3.63
C TYR A 66 -0.67 14.55 3.24
N SER A 67 -0.02 14.62 2.08
CA SER A 67 1.04 13.72 1.62
C SER A 67 0.60 12.61 0.67
N PHE A 68 0.87 12.83 -0.62
CA PHE A 68 1.06 11.79 -1.64
C PHE A 68 2.49 11.26 -1.65
N HIS A 69 3.32 11.66 -0.68
CA HIS A 69 4.76 11.45 -0.70
C HIS A 69 5.20 10.37 0.29
N VAL A 70 6.39 9.82 0.05
CA VAL A 70 7.09 9.02 1.06
C VAL A 70 7.62 9.97 2.12
N ASP A 71 7.00 10.03 3.29
CA ASP A 71 7.45 10.81 4.45
C ASP A 71 7.70 9.90 5.66
N ASP A 72 8.17 10.48 6.76
CA ASP A 72 8.55 9.72 7.96
C ASP A 72 7.35 8.97 8.58
N PHE A 73 6.12 9.48 8.45
CA PHE A 73 4.92 8.82 8.95
C PHE A 73 4.58 7.59 8.10
N VAL A 74 4.59 7.75 6.77
CA VAL A 74 4.38 6.64 5.83
C VAL A 74 5.47 5.59 6.01
N ALA A 75 6.74 6.00 6.10
CA ALA A 75 7.84 5.07 6.31
C ALA A 75 7.73 4.29 7.61
N SER A 76 7.41 4.98 8.73
CA SER A 76 7.20 4.32 10.02
C SER A 76 6.09 3.25 9.94
N SER A 77 4.96 3.56 9.30
CA SER A 77 3.87 2.60 9.11
C SER A 77 4.26 1.41 8.23
N VAL A 78 4.94 1.66 7.10
CA VAL A 78 5.39 0.60 6.19
C VAL A 78 6.41 -0.31 6.88
N ILE A 79 7.38 0.25 7.61
CA ILE A 79 8.38 -0.50 8.36
C ILE A 79 7.70 -1.39 9.41
N ALA A 80 6.75 -0.85 10.16
CA ALA A 80 5.99 -1.64 11.14
C ALA A 80 5.24 -2.81 10.48
N GLN A 81 4.62 -2.59 9.32
CA GLN A 81 3.94 -3.64 8.56
C GLN A 81 4.92 -4.72 8.06
N LEU A 82 6.09 -4.33 7.55
CA LEU A 82 7.13 -5.26 7.10
C LEU A 82 7.63 -6.15 8.25
N LEU A 83 7.93 -5.55 9.40
CA LEU A 83 8.38 -6.28 10.59
C LEU A 83 7.30 -7.23 11.12
N PHE A 84 6.05 -6.79 11.15
CA PHE A 84 4.90 -7.62 11.53
C PHE A 84 4.71 -8.83 10.59
N LEU A 85 4.76 -8.61 9.28
CA LEU A 85 4.61 -9.69 8.31
C LEU A 85 5.79 -10.67 8.34
N GLN A 86 7.00 -10.17 8.58
CA GLN A 86 8.19 -10.99 8.79
C GLN A 86 8.04 -11.88 10.03
N SER A 87 7.53 -11.35 11.16
CA SER A 87 7.32 -12.15 12.37
C SER A 87 6.26 -13.23 12.20
N GLU A 88 5.21 -12.96 11.41
CA GLU A 88 4.18 -13.95 11.07
C GLU A 88 4.72 -15.09 10.18
N SER A 89 5.58 -14.75 9.22
CA SER A 89 6.29 -15.74 8.41
C SER A 89 7.47 -15.13 7.68
N SER A 90 8.66 -15.68 7.93
CA SER A 90 9.90 -15.25 7.28
C SER A 90 10.16 -15.87 5.91
N LYS A 91 9.27 -16.75 5.45
CA LYS A 91 9.41 -17.46 4.17
C LYS A 91 8.40 -17.02 3.13
N LYS A 92 7.23 -16.53 3.56
CA LYS A 92 6.15 -16.13 2.66
C LYS A 92 6.44 -14.74 2.09
N PRO A 93 6.23 -14.53 0.79
CA PRO A 93 6.47 -13.23 0.18
C PRO A 93 5.59 -12.15 0.78
N ILE A 94 6.12 -10.93 0.80
CA ILE A 94 5.39 -9.70 1.12
C ILE A 94 5.21 -8.93 -0.19
N HIS A 95 4.00 -8.47 -0.47
CA HIS A 95 3.68 -7.77 -1.71
C HIS A 95 3.52 -6.27 -1.44
N ILE A 96 4.46 -5.46 -1.91
CA ILE A 96 4.38 -4.01 -1.84
C ILE A 96 3.80 -3.46 -3.15
N TYR A 97 2.63 -2.84 -3.07
CA TYR A 97 2.03 -2.12 -4.18
C TYR A 97 2.39 -0.64 -4.11
N ILE A 98 3.03 -0.14 -5.15
CA ILE A 98 3.63 1.19 -5.21
C ILE A 98 2.86 2.05 -6.21
N ASN A 99 2.26 3.11 -5.70
CA ASN A 99 1.75 4.25 -6.47
C ASN A 99 2.24 5.53 -5.80
N SER A 100 3.47 5.95 -6.12
CA SER A 100 4.13 7.04 -5.41
C SER A 100 4.92 7.96 -6.34
N PRO A 101 4.75 9.29 -6.22
CA PRO A 101 5.63 10.29 -6.83
C PRO A 101 7.01 10.39 -6.14
N GLY A 102 7.26 9.61 -5.08
CA GLY A 102 8.46 9.70 -4.24
C GLY A 102 8.29 10.61 -3.05
N GLY A 103 9.38 11.06 -2.42
CA GLY A 103 9.33 11.88 -1.21
C GLY A 103 10.68 12.03 -0.54
N SER A 104 10.67 12.10 0.79
CA SER A 104 11.86 12.16 1.64
C SER A 104 12.82 11.01 1.36
N VAL A 105 14.07 11.35 1.08
CA VAL A 105 15.14 10.39 0.83
C VAL A 105 15.42 9.54 2.07
N THR A 106 15.43 10.16 3.26
CA THR A 106 15.70 9.44 4.52
C THR A 106 14.58 8.47 4.85
N ALA A 107 13.33 8.89 4.69
CA ALA A 107 12.17 8.03 4.90
C ALA A 107 12.18 6.82 3.95
N GLY A 108 12.46 7.08 2.67
CA GLY A 108 12.52 6.03 1.67
C GLY A 108 13.71 5.08 1.86
N LEU A 109 14.86 5.57 2.32
CA LEU A 109 16.01 4.72 2.67
C LEU A 109 15.72 3.83 3.90
N ALA A 110 14.98 4.32 4.88
CA ALA A 110 14.57 3.51 6.03
C ALA A 110 13.69 2.31 5.61
N ILE A 111 12.77 2.53 4.65
CA ILE A 111 11.98 1.44 4.05
C ILE A 111 12.89 0.48 3.29
N TYR A 112 13.79 1.01 2.45
CA TYR A 112 14.75 0.23 1.66
C TYR A 112 15.59 -0.70 2.56
N ASP A 113 16.23 -0.15 3.59
CA ASP A 113 17.08 -0.93 4.49
C ASP A 113 16.26 -2.00 5.22
N THR A 114 15.02 -1.70 5.59
CA THR A 114 14.11 -2.69 6.19
C THR A 114 13.77 -3.82 5.22
N MET A 115 13.52 -3.52 3.95
CA MET A 115 13.29 -4.54 2.90
C MET A 115 14.51 -5.46 2.76
N GLN A 116 15.72 -4.92 2.83
CA GLN A 116 16.95 -5.70 2.74
C GLN A 116 17.27 -6.48 4.03
N MET A 117 16.86 -5.97 5.19
CA MET A 117 17.11 -6.57 6.50
C MET A 117 16.23 -7.80 6.77
N ILE A 118 14.97 -7.78 6.34
CA ILE A 118 14.06 -8.90 6.57
C ILE A 118 14.37 -10.09 5.67
N SER A 119 14.06 -11.30 6.15
CA SER A 119 14.30 -12.55 5.39
C SER A 119 13.16 -12.91 4.44
N ALA A 120 11.94 -12.41 4.70
CA ALA A 120 10.81 -12.63 3.81
C ALA A 120 11.07 -11.95 2.45
N PRO A 121 10.89 -12.65 1.31
CA PRO A 121 11.11 -12.06 0.01
C PRO A 121 10.08 -10.96 -0.27
N VAL A 122 10.54 -9.79 -0.72
CA VAL A 122 9.68 -8.63 -0.98
C VAL A 122 9.38 -8.50 -2.47
N ALA A 123 8.14 -8.75 -2.87
CA ALA A 123 7.65 -8.52 -4.22
C ALA A 123 7.18 -7.08 -4.38
N THR A 124 7.56 -6.40 -5.46
CA THR A 124 7.17 -5.00 -5.71
C THR A 124 6.33 -4.87 -6.98
N TRP A 125 5.26 -4.07 -6.88
CA TRP A 125 4.27 -3.89 -7.95
C TRP A 125 4.02 -2.41 -8.21
N CYS A 126 4.49 -1.89 -9.33
CA CYS A 126 4.18 -0.52 -9.75
C CYS A 126 2.78 -0.45 -10.37
N VAL A 127 1.88 0.27 -9.69
CA VAL A 127 0.49 0.50 -10.10
C VAL A 127 0.25 2.00 -10.27
N GLY A 128 0.38 2.50 -11.50
CA GLY A 128 0.23 3.93 -11.80
C GLY A 128 1.58 4.62 -11.95
N GLN A 129 2.24 4.98 -10.84
CA GLN A 129 3.58 5.56 -10.90
C GLN A 129 4.53 5.07 -9.80
N ALA A 130 5.82 5.02 -10.13
CA ALA A 130 6.92 4.88 -9.20
C ALA A 130 8.00 5.89 -9.60
N SER A 131 7.99 7.05 -8.95
CA SER A 131 8.90 8.16 -9.25
C SER A 131 9.86 8.40 -8.09
N SER A 132 11.10 8.81 -8.36
CA SER A 132 12.09 9.16 -7.32
C SER A 132 12.28 8.01 -6.30
N MET A 133 12.10 8.24 -4.99
CA MET A 133 12.11 7.18 -3.97
C MET A 133 11.12 6.04 -4.25
N GLY A 134 9.99 6.29 -4.90
CA GLY A 134 9.08 5.23 -5.34
C GLY A 134 9.72 4.29 -6.37
N SER A 135 10.51 4.83 -7.31
CA SER A 135 11.26 4.04 -8.30
C SER A 135 12.40 3.23 -7.65
N LEU A 136 13.05 3.80 -6.64
CA LEU A 136 14.11 3.12 -5.88
C LEU A 136 13.53 1.91 -5.15
N LEU A 137 12.43 2.11 -4.41
CA LEU A 137 11.75 1.04 -3.69
C LEU A 137 11.18 -0.03 -4.62
N LEU A 138 10.69 0.35 -5.81
CA LEU A 138 10.30 -0.62 -6.83
C LEU A 138 11.48 -1.52 -7.23
N CYS A 139 12.65 -0.92 -7.47
CA CYS A 139 13.86 -1.64 -7.87
C CYS A 139 14.46 -2.51 -6.76
N ALA A 140 14.18 -2.19 -5.49
CA ALA A 140 14.65 -2.87 -4.29
C ALA A 140 13.93 -4.19 -3.99
N GLY A 141 12.84 -4.49 -4.69
CA GLY A 141 12.19 -5.80 -4.56
C GLY A 141 13.13 -6.97 -4.90
N GLU A 142 12.80 -8.14 -4.36
CA GLU A 142 13.52 -9.39 -4.57
C GLU A 142 13.77 -9.66 -6.07
N LYS A 143 14.93 -10.23 -6.39
CA LYS A 143 15.33 -10.41 -7.79
C LYS A 143 14.34 -11.35 -8.49
N GLY A 144 13.74 -10.86 -9.57
CA GLY A 144 12.71 -11.59 -10.32
C GLY A 144 11.28 -11.39 -9.82
N MET A 145 11.07 -10.59 -8.76
CA MET A 145 9.75 -10.30 -8.18
C MET A 145 9.41 -8.80 -8.25
N ARG A 146 9.90 -8.11 -9.29
CA ARG A 146 9.69 -6.68 -9.54
C ARG A 146 8.85 -6.51 -10.79
N THR A 147 7.63 -6.00 -10.63
CA THR A 147 6.62 -5.96 -11.69
C THR A 147 6.05 -4.56 -11.85
N ALA A 148 5.71 -4.17 -13.07
CA ALA A 148 4.96 -2.95 -13.36
C ALA A 148 3.77 -3.28 -14.26
N LEU A 149 2.63 -2.61 -14.03
CA LEU A 149 1.50 -2.70 -14.95
C LEU A 149 1.82 -2.02 -16.29
N PRO A 150 1.14 -2.38 -17.41
CA PRO A 150 1.48 -1.91 -18.75
C PRO A 150 1.49 -0.39 -18.95
N ASN A 151 0.66 0.34 -18.18
CA ASN A 151 0.54 1.80 -18.26
C ASN A 151 1.28 2.53 -17.14
N SER A 152 2.03 1.80 -16.30
CA SER A 152 2.75 2.40 -15.18
C SER A 152 3.91 3.26 -15.67
N ARG A 153 4.16 4.37 -14.95
CA ARG A 153 5.26 5.29 -15.24
C ARG A 153 6.35 5.13 -14.19
N ILE A 154 7.57 4.88 -14.63
CA ILE A 154 8.75 4.81 -13.77
C ILE A 154 9.63 6.01 -14.09
N MET A 155 9.92 6.83 -13.09
CA MET A 155 10.72 8.05 -13.27
C MET A 155 11.86 8.07 -12.26
N VAL A 156 13.09 8.12 -12.76
CA VAL A 156 14.30 8.25 -11.95
C VAL A 156 14.84 9.66 -12.15
N HIS A 157 15.20 10.33 -11.05
CA HIS A 157 15.90 11.60 -11.08
C HIS A 157 16.79 11.74 -9.83
N GLN A 158 17.78 12.63 -9.90
CA GLN A 158 18.62 12.97 -8.75
C GLN A 158 17.78 13.63 -7.63
N PRO A 159 18.12 13.40 -6.34
CA PRO A 159 17.42 14.05 -5.25
C PRO A 159 17.59 15.57 -5.31
N SER A 160 16.55 16.30 -4.94
CA SER A 160 16.59 17.74 -4.73
C SER A 160 16.64 18.04 -3.23
N GLY A 161 17.44 19.02 -2.81
CA GLY A 161 17.54 19.43 -1.41
C GLY A 161 17.73 20.94 -1.27
N GLY A 162 17.31 21.48 -0.14
CA GLY A 162 17.55 22.85 0.30
C GLY A 162 17.75 22.88 1.81
N ALA A 163 18.61 23.79 2.31
CA ALA A 163 18.83 23.94 3.74
C ALA A 163 17.69 24.77 4.34
N GLN A 164 16.91 24.18 5.26
CA GLN A 164 16.03 24.96 6.12
C GLN A 164 16.86 25.51 7.27
N VAL A 165 17.34 26.74 7.11
CA VAL A 165 17.98 27.48 8.21
C VAL A 165 16.86 27.87 9.18
N ARG A 166 17.00 27.46 10.44
CA ARG A 166 16.09 27.84 11.53
C ARG A 166 16.07 29.35 11.76
#